data_AF-A0A5E4NR08-F1
#
_entry.id   AF-A0A5E4NR08-F1
#
_cell.length_a   1.000
_cell.length_b   1.000
_cell.length_c   1.000
_cell.angle_alpha   90.00
_cell.angle_beta   90.00
_cell.angle_gamma   90.00
#
_symmetry.space_group_name_H-M   'P 1'
#
loop_
_entity.id
_entity.type
_entity.pdbx_description
1 polymer ?
#
loop_
_entity_poly.entity_id
_entity_poly.type
_entity_poly.pdbx_seq_one_letter_code
_entity_poly.pdbx_strand_id
1 'polypeptide(L)'
;MQQKFFYEKIKDEALYIANNYLDVKKPMIITKERETEFEKENNCHICEKSLMDLPPILVKKQKILNEIKDLQELMEKVKDHDHLTGKYRGAAHSICNLNYKVPRFIPVFFHSLSGEHVTQNAYENAKKIWETFEIKNMRDLTILYNKIDVLLLTDVMENYRDVSIRHFKLDPVHYYTTPGFAWNAMLRKTGVELELIRDIDLYLMFE
;
A
#
# COMPACT_ATOMS: atom_id res chain seq x y z
N MET A 1 -1.02 29.55 -2.59
CA MET A 1 -2.22 29.82 -1.76
C MET A 1 -2.97 28.54 -1.39
N GLN A 2 -3.19 27.60 -2.33
CA GLN A 2 -3.95 26.34 -2.08
C GLN A 2 -3.33 25.39 -1.04
N GLN A 3 -1.99 25.26 -0.96
CA GLN A 3 -1.35 24.35 0.02
C GLN A 3 -1.64 24.70 1.49
N LYS A 4 -1.81 25.99 1.84
CA LYS A 4 -2.13 26.41 3.21
C LYS A 4 -3.55 25.99 3.62
N PHE A 5 -4.52 26.11 2.71
CA PHE A 5 -5.91 25.74 3.01
C PHE A 5 -6.07 24.23 3.25
N PHE A 6 -5.37 23.42 2.46
CA PHE A 6 -5.37 21.96 2.62
C PHE A 6 -4.76 21.54 3.96
N TYR A 7 -3.61 22.10 4.32
CA TYR A 7 -2.97 21.84 5.60
C TYR A 7 -3.89 22.20 6.78
N GLU A 8 -4.51 23.38 6.77
CA GLU A 8 -5.42 23.77 7.85
C GLU A 8 -6.63 22.83 7.94
N LYS A 9 -7.22 22.39 6.81
CA LYS A 9 -8.30 21.40 6.83
C LYS A 9 -7.88 20.06 7.43
N ILE A 10 -6.72 19.52 7.02
CA ILE A 10 -6.20 18.26 7.59
C ILE A 10 -5.93 18.42 9.08
N LYS A 11 -5.39 19.56 9.48
CA LYS A 11 -5.12 19.85 10.88
C LYS A 11 -6.41 19.90 11.69
N ASP A 12 -7.46 20.54 11.19
CA ASP A 12 -8.78 20.57 11.84
C ASP A 12 -9.38 19.16 11.96
N GLU A 13 -9.30 18.36 10.90
CA GLU A 13 -9.74 16.96 10.93
C GLU A 13 -8.92 16.10 11.89
N ALA A 14 -7.59 16.26 11.91
CA ALA A 14 -6.71 15.55 12.82
C ALA A 14 -7.00 15.90 14.29
N LEU A 15 -7.24 17.19 14.58
CA LEU A 15 -7.66 17.65 15.90
C LEU A 15 -9.03 17.09 16.28
N TYR A 16 -9.98 17.07 15.34
CA TYR A 16 -11.28 16.46 15.56
C TYR A 16 -11.15 14.96 15.89
N ILE A 17 -10.36 14.20 15.13
CA ILE A 17 -10.15 12.77 15.37
C ILE A 17 -9.46 12.54 16.72
N ALA A 18 -8.43 13.33 17.04
CA ALA A 18 -7.73 13.22 18.31
C ALA A 18 -8.70 13.41 19.49
N ASN A 19 -9.45 14.50 19.48
CA ASN A 19 -10.34 14.88 20.58
C ASN A 19 -11.54 13.94 20.75
N ASN A 20 -12.09 13.41 19.65
CA ASN A 20 -13.32 12.61 19.70
C ASN A 20 -13.08 11.09 19.76
N TYR A 21 -11.88 10.62 19.37
CA TYR A 21 -11.61 9.19 19.26
C TYR A 21 -10.35 8.74 19.99
N LEU A 22 -9.23 9.47 19.87
CA LEU A 22 -7.94 9.02 20.43
C LEU A 22 -7.76 9.39 21.90
N ASP A 23 -8.26 10.55 22.33
CA ASP A 23 -8.11 11.05 23.70
C ASP A 23 -9.34 10.72 24.58
N VAL A 24 -10.39 10.13 23.98
CA VAL A 24 -11.56 9.65 24.71
C VAL A 24 -11.27 8.29 25.34
N LYS A 25 -11.30 8.23 26.67
CA LYS A 25 -11.23 6.95 27.40
C LYS A 25 -12.58 6.25 27.32
N LYS A 26 -12.71 5.28 26.41
CA LYS A 26 -13.91 4.44 26.32
C LYS A 26 -13.93 3.42 27.46
N PRO A 27 -15.08 3.19 28.12
CA PRO A 27 -15.21 2.10 29.07
C PRO A 27 -15.12 0.76 28.34
N MET A 28 -14.54 -0.23 29.02
CA MET A 28 -14.45 -1.59 28.49
C MET A 28 -15.84 -2.23 28.39
N ILE A 29 -16.11 -2.83 27.23
CA ILE A 29 -17.29 -3.61 26.92
C ILE A 29 -16.87 -5.08 26.91
N ILE A 30 -17.32 -5.83 27.93
CA ILE A 30 -17.04 -7.25 28.09
C ILE A 30 -18.32 -8.01 28.45
N THR A 31 -18.53 -9.16 27.81
CA THR A 31 -19.65 -10.09 28.08
C THR A 31 -19.28 -11.06 29.18
N LYS A 32 -20.26 -11.60 29.91
CA LYS A 32 -20.03 -12.60 30.97
C LYS A 32 -19.21 -13.82 30.51
N GLU A 33 -19.47 -14.31 29.29
CA GLU A 33 -18.71 -15.42 28.69
C GLU A 33 -17.22 -15.07 28.60
N ARG A 34 -16.88 -13.92 28.02
CA ARG A 34 -15.51 -13.39 27.94
C ARG A 34 -14.88 -13.09 29.29
N GLU A 35 -15.66 -12.76 30.32
CA GLU A 35 -15.12 -12.68 31.68
C GLU A 35 -14.64 -14.06 32.17
N THR A 36 -15.40 -15.12 31.90
CA THR A 36 -14.96 -16.49 32.24
C THR A 36 -13.77 -16.95 31.40
N GLU A 37 -13.67 -16.52 30.14
CA GLU A 37 -12.49 -16.76 29.29
C GLU A 37 -11.26 -16.06 29.86
N PHE A 38 -11.40 -14.78 30.26
CA PHE A 38 -10.33 -14.04 30.90
C PHE A 38 -9.79 -14.78 32.12
N GLU A 39 -10.65 -15.30 33.01
CA GLU A 39 -10.20 -16.03 34.20
C GLU A 39 -9.38 -17.28 33.85
N LYS A 40 -9.79 -18.02 32.82
CA LYS A 40 -9.12 -19.26 32.38
C LYS A 40 -7.84 -19.02 31.59
N GLU A 41 -7.70 -17.84 30.96
CA GLU A 41 -6.56 -17.54 30.10
C GLU A 41 -5.28 -17.36 30.91
N ASN A 42 -4.22 -18.06 30.48
CA ASN A 42 -2.92 -18.02 31.14
C ASN A 42 -1.85 -17.35 30.30
N ASN A 43 -2.18 -16.94 29.07
CA ASN A 43 -1.26 -16.30 28.14
C ASN A 43 -1.65 -14.84 27.87
N CYS A 44 -0.64 -14.02 27.65
CA CYS A 44 -0.81 -12.65 27.20
C CYS A 44 -1.07 -12.65 25.69
N HIS A 45 -2.22 -12.11 25.26
CA HIS A 45 -2.53 -12.04 23.83
C HIS A 45 -1.65 -11.04 23.04
N ILE A 46 -0.89 -10.16 23.73
CA ILE A 46 -0.04 -9.14 23.10
C ILE A 46 1.36 -9.69 22.82
N CYS A 47 1.96 -10.38 23.79
CA CYS A 47 3.33 -10.91 23.65
C CYS A 47 3.40 -12.43 23.51
N GLU A 48 2.24 -13.10 23.54
CA GLU A 48 2.05 -14.54 23.33
C GLU A 48 2.74 -15.44 24.38
N LYS A 49 3.30 -14.86 25.45
CA LYS A 49 3.91 -15.59 26.56
C LYS A 49 2.92 -15.84 27.69
N SER A 50 3.27 -16.78 28.58
CA SER A 50 2.53 -16.95 29.82
C SER A 50 2.49 -15.64 30.62
N LEU A 51 1.35 -15.38 31.27
CA LEU A 51 1.18 -14.28 32.22
C LEU A 51 2.08 -14.42 33.45
N MET A 52 2.56 -15.64 33.73
CA MET A 52 3.56 -15.91 34.77
C MET A 52 4.99 -15.66 34.29
N ASP A 53 5.24 -15.68 32.98
CA ASP A 53 6.56 -15.46 32.40
C ASP A 53 6.88 -13.97 32.28
N LEU A 54 8.17 -13.65 32.36
CA LEU A 54 8.64 -12.29 32.15
C LEU A 54 8.41 -11.87 30.68
N PRO A 55 7.65 -10.79 30.41
CA PRO A 55 7.41 -10.33 29.05
C PRO A 55 8.72 -9.85 28.40
N PRO A 56 8.88 -9.96 27.06
CA PRO A 56 10.12 -9.61 26.36
C PRO A 56 10.66 -8.21 26.65
N ILE A 57 9.74 -7.27 26.92
CA ILE A 57 10.06 -5.88 27.27
C ILE A 57 10.87 -5.78 28.56
N LEU A 58 10.57 -6.63 29.54
CA LEU A 58 11.24 -6.64 30.84
C LEU A 58 12.51 -7.50 30.85
N VAL A 59 12.59 -8.54 30.00
CA VAL A 59 13.79 -9.39 29.88
C VAL A 59 15.02 -8.54 29.56
N LYS A 60 14.86 -7.51 28.72
CA LYS A 60 15.95 -6.58 28.36
C LYS A 60 16.37 -5.64 29.50
N LYS A 61 15.54 -5.48 30.55
CA LYS A 61 15.76 -4.57 31.69
C LYS A 61 16.04 -5.31 33.01
N GLN A 62 16.17 -6.63 32.97
CA GLN A 62 16.22 -7.50 34.15
C GLN A 62 17.39 -7.24 35.10
N LYS A 63 18.49 -6.62 34.63
CA LYS A 63 19.61 -6.20 35.49
C LYS A 63 19.30 -5.01 36.42
N ILE A 64 18.20 -4.29 36.22
CA ILE A 64 17.84 -3.06 36.97
C ILE A 64 16.56 -3.27 37.82
N LEU A 65 15.72 -4.27 37.52
CA LEU A 65 14.39 -4.42 38.11
C LEU A 65 14.29 -5.25 39.40
N ASN A 66 15.39 -5.87 39.87
CA ASN A 66 15.34 -6.83 40.97
C ASN A 66 15.05 -6.22 42.37
N GLU A 67 14.93 -4.89 42.49
CA GLU A 67 14.69 -4.20 43.77
C GLU A 67 13.32 -3.50 43.86
N ILE A 68 12.49 -3.59 42.81
CA ILE A 68 11.33 -2.70 42.69
C ILE A 68 10.01 -3.45 42.92
N LYS A 69 9.23 -3.01 43.91
CA LYS A 69 7.81 -3.38 44.13
C LYS A 69 6.99 -3.35 42.82
N ASP A 70 7.37 -2.47 41.89
CA ASP A 70 6.76 -2.28 40.58
C ASP A 70 6.79 -3.52 39.67
N LEU A 71 7.73 -4.48 39.85
CA LEU A 71 7.79 -5.64 38.96
C LEU A 71 6.51 -6.49 39.06
N GLN A 72 5.97 -6.63 40.26
CA GLN A 72 4.75 -7.40 40.50
C GLN A 72 3.52 -6.70 39.90
N GLU A 73 3.42 -5.38 40.01
CA GLU A 73 2.35 -4.58 39.39
C GLU A 73 2.43 -4.58 37.86
N LEU A 74 3.64 -4.57 37.30
CA LEU A 74 3.88 -4.61 35.86
C LEU A 74 3.58 -5.99 35.24
N MET A 75 3.62 -7.05 36.05
CA MET A 75 3.32 -8.42 35.65
C MET A 75 1.87 -8.84 35.96
N GLU A 76 1.09 -7.99 36.62
CA GLU A 76 -0.30 -8.29 36.94
C GLU A 76 -1.13 -8.57 35.68
N LYS A 77 -2.04 -9.54 35.78
CA LYS A 77 -2.97 -9.92 34.72
C LYS A 77 -4.07 -8.87 34.61
N VAL A 78 -4.13 -8.18 33.49
CA VAL A 78 -5.12 -7.14 33.20
C VAL A 78 -5.95 -7.46 31.97
N LYS A 79 -7.13 -6.84 31.87
CA LYS A 79 -8.03 -6.93 30.72
C LYS A 79 -7.69 -5.83 29.71
N ASP A 80 -7.14 -6.20 28.56
CA ASP A 80 -6.92 -5.27 27.45
C ASP A 80 -8.21 -5.08 26.65
N HIS A 81 -8.42 -3.87 26.13
CA HIS A 81 -9.55 -3.56 25.28
C HIS A 81 -9.15 -2.55 24.20
N ASP A 82 -9.91 -2.54 23.13
CA ASP A 82 -9.76 -1.57 22.07
C ASP A 82 -10.22 -0.19 22.54
N HIS A 83 -9.32 0.78 22.61
CA HIS A 83 -9.65 2.16 22.98
C HIS A 83 -10.58 2.88 21.99
N LEU A 84 -10.66 2.42 20.73
CA LEU A 84 -11.57 2.99 19.73
C LEU A 84 -12.99 2.42 19.83
N THR A 85 -13.13 1.13 20.13
CA THR A 85 -14.44 0.45 20.13
C THR A 85 -14.96 0.09 21.53
N GLY A 86 -14.10 0.14 22.55
CA GLY A 86 -14.38 -0.34 23.90
C GLY A 86 -14.31 -1.86 24.05
N LYS A 87 -14.21 -2.63 22.96
CA LYS A 87 -14.36 -4.09 23.01
C LYS A 87 -13.15 -4.76 23.66
N TYR A 88 -13.41 -5.68 24.58
CA TYR A 88 -12.39 -6.55 25.16
C TYR A 88 -11.62 -7.33 24.09
N ARG A 89 -10.29 -7.39 24.22
CA ARG A 89 -9.38 -8.09 23.31
C ARG A 89 -8.82 -9.37 23.90
N GLY A 90 -8.35 -9.33 25.15
CA GLY A 90 -7.73 -10.49 25.77
C GLY A 90 -7.06 -10.18 27.10
N ALA A 91 -6.55 -11.23 27.75
CA ALA A 91 -5.71 -11.10 28.93
C ALA A 91 -4.32 -10.59 28.51
N ALA A 92 -3.71 -9.75 29.33
CA ALA A 92 -2.37 -9.23 29.08
C ALA A 92 -1.62 -8.97 30.38
N HIS A 93 -0.27 -8.94 30.30
CA HIS A 93 0.52 -8.32 31.36
C HIS A 93 0.22 -6.82 31.42
N SER A 94 0.18 -6.24 32.61
CA SER A 94 0.00 -4.80 32.83
C SER A 94 0.97 -3.96 31.99
N ILE A 95 2.25 -4.33 31.94
CA ILE A 95 3.26 -3.64 31.11
C ILE A 95 3.00 -3.78 29.61
N CYS A 96 2.50 -4.93 29.15
CA CYS A 96 2.18 -5.13 27.73
C CYS A 96 0.98 -4.25 27.36
N ASN A 97 -0.07 -4.26 28.17
CA ASN A 97 -1.26 -3.41 28.01
C ASN A 97 -0.89 -1.92 27.99
N LEU A 98 -0.06 -1.47 28.94
CA LEU A 98 0.40 -0.08 29.01
C LEU A 98 1.19 0.35 27.77
N ASN A 99 1.98 -0.54 27.17
CA ASN A 99 2.77 -0.24 25.98
C ASN A 99 2.00 -0.45 24.68
N TYR A 100 0.92 -1.23 24.70
CA TYR A 100 0.07 -1.52 23.53
C TYR A 100 -0.91 -0.38 23.27
N LYS A 101 -0.36 0.79 22.95
CA LYS A 101 -1.13 2.00 22.66
C LYS A 101 -1.43 2.11 21.17
N VAL A 102 -2.59 2.66 20.85
CA VAL A 102 -2.89 3.11 19.49
C VAL A 102 -1.88 4.21 19.13
N PRO A 103 -1.12 4.08 18.03
CA PRO A 103 -0.14 5.08 17.68
C PRO A 103 -0.84 6.43 17.41
N ARG A 104 -0.25 7.52 17.92
CA ARG A 104 -0.74 8.89 17.69
C ARG A 104 -0.29 9.45 16.34
N PHE A 105 -0.40 8.66 15.29
CA PHE A 105 -0.29 9.14 13.91
C PHE A 105 -1.50 8.63 13.14
N ILE A 106 -2.09 9.51 12.34
CA ILE A 106 -3.22 9.17 11.48
C ILE A 106 -2.64 8.98 10.07
N PRO A 107 -2.63 7.75 9.51
CA PRO A 107 -2.16 7.55 8.14
C PRO A 107 -3.15 8.21 7.18
N VAL A 108 -2.73 9.32 6.57
CA VAL A 108 -3.51 10.01 5.54
C VAL A 108 -3.13 9.42 4.18
N PHE A 109 -4.05 8.64 3.59
CA PHE A 109 -3.92 8.20 2.21
C PHE A 109 -4.52 9.28 1.32
N PHE A 110 -3.66 10.06 0.69
CA PHE A 110 -4.07 11.08 -0.25
C PHE A 110 -3.58 10.70 -1.64
N HIS A 111 -4.50 10.67 -2.61
CA HIS A 111 -4.14 10.59 -4.02
C HIS A 111 -4.49 11.90 -4.69
N SER A 112 -3.47 12.70 -5.01
CA SER A 112 -3.62 13.73 -6.02
C SER A 112 -2.25 14.05 -6.61
N LEU A 113 -2.02 13.59 -7.84
CA LEU A 113 -1.05 14.26 -8.71
C LEU A 113 -1.68 15.53 -9.33
N SER A 114 -3.02 15.62 -9.39
CA SER A 114 -3.78 16.71 -10.01
C SER A 114 -4.50 17.65 -9.03
N GLY A 115 -4.62 17.32 -7.74
CA GLY A 115 -5.41 18.08 -6.78
C GLY A 115 -6.93 17.85 -6.84
N GLU A 116 -7.41 16.93 -7.68
CA GLU A 116 -8.84 16.71 -7.90
C GLU A 116 -9.39 15.49 -7.14
N HIS A 117 -10.67 15.55 -6.77
CA HIS A 117 -11.37 14.42 -6.16
C HIS A 117 -11.74 13.38 -7.22
N VAL A 118 -11.72 12.09 -6.82
CA VAL A 118 -12.26 11.02 -7.66
C VAL A 118 -13.74 11.28 -7.91
N THR A 119 -14.15 11.33 -9.18
CA THR A 119 -15.56 11.52 -9.53
C THR A 119 -16.37 10.29 -9.12
N GLN A 120 -17.64 10.49 -8.76
CA GLN A 120 -18.54 9.40 -8.36
C GLN A 120 -18.61 8.30 -9.45
N ASN A 121 -18.64 8.69 -10.72
CA ASN A 121 -18.64 7.77 -11.85
C ASN A 121 -17.35 6.93 -11.94
N ALA A 122 -16.19 7.53 -11.68
CA ALA A 122 -14.92 6.80 -11.66
C ALA A 122 -14.89 5.77 -10.52
N TYR A 123 -15.42 6.13 -9.34
CA TYR A 123 -15.55 5.20 -8.21
C TYR A 123 -16.50 4.04 -8.53
N GLU A 124 -17.66 4.31 -9.12
CA GLU A 124 -18.62 3.28 -9.51
C GLU A 124 -18.04 2.31 -10.54
N ASN A 125 -17.26 2.82 -11.50
CA ASN A 125 -16.57 1.98 -12.48
C ASN A 125 -15.48 1.12 -11.81
N ALA A 126 -14.69 1.70 -10.91
CA ALA A 126 -13.70 0.93 -10.14
C ALA A 126 -14.36 -0.17 -9.30
N LYS A 127 -15.53 0.11 -8.70
CA LYS A 127 -16.30 -0.88 -7.93
C LYS A 127 -16.81 -2.02 -8.82
N LYS A 128 -17.33 -1.72 -10.02
CA LYS A 128 -17.75 -2.76 -10.98
C LYS A 128 -16.58 -3.68 -11.36
N ILE A 129 -15.40 -3.11 -11.62
CA ILE A 129 -14.19 -3.90 -11.93
C ILE A 129 -13.83 -4.78 -10.73
N TRP A 130 -13.84 -4.20 -9.52
CA TRP A 130 -13.53 -4.91 -8.29
C TRP A 130 -14.44 -6.13 -8.07
N GLU A 131 -15.74 -5.97 -8.29
CA GLU A 131 -16.74 -7.04 -8.17
C GLU A 131 -16.62 -8.06 -9.30
N THR A 132 -16.48 -7.62 -10.55
CA THR A 132 -16.43 -8.50 -11.75
C THR A 132 -15.24 -9.44 -11.74
N PHE A 133 -14.08 -8.96 -11.28
CA PHE A 133 -12.84 -9.73 -11.24
C PHE A 133 -12.55 -10.33 -9.86
N GLU A 134 -13.51 -10.29 -8.93
CA GLU A 134 -13.41 -10.86 -7.59
C GLU A 134 -12.14 -10.43 -6.82
N ILE A 135 -11.78 -9.14 -6.96
CA ILE A 135 -10.56 -8.59 -6.39
C ILE A 135 -10.66 -8.61 -4.85
N LYS A 136 -9.63 -9.13 -4.18
CA LYS A 136 -9.64 -9.25 -2.71
C LYS A 136 -8.85 -8.14 -2.02
N ASN A 137 -7.83 -7.62 -2.68
CA ASN A 137 -6.92 -6.63 -2.14
C ASN A 137 -6.25 -5.83 -3.28
N MET A 138 -5.53 -4.77 -2.92
CA MET A 138 -4.89 -3.87 -3.89
C MET A 138 -3.80 -4.56 -4.73
N ARG A 139 -3.15 -5.62 -4.23
CA ARG A 139 -2.15 -6.37 -5.00
C ARG A 139 -2.82 -7.07 -6.18
N ASP A 140 -3.98 -7.67 -5.98
CA ASP A 140 -4.73 -8.34 -7.05
C ASP A 140 -5.16 -7.35 -8.13
N LEU A 141 -5.60 -6.14 -7.72
CA LEU A 141 -5.91 -5.05 -8.66
C LEU A 141 -4.68 -4.64 -9.48
N THR A 142 -3.52 -4.47 -8.86
CA THR A 142 -2.29 -4.12 -9.58
C THR A 142 -1.85 -5.23 -10.55
N ILE A 143 -2.01 -6.50 -10.16
CA ILE A 143 -1.71 -7.62 -11.05
C ILE A 143 -2.65 -7.61 -12.26
N LEU A 144 -3.95 -7.39 -12.06
CA LEU A 144 -4.91 -7.30 -13.15
C LEU A 144 -4.57 -6.14 -14.10
N TYR A 145 -4.30 -4.96 -13.55
CA TYR A 145 -3.91 -3.78 -14.32
C TYR A 145 -2.68 -4.05 -15.19
N ASN A 146 -1.60 -4.57 -14.60
CA ASN A 146 -0.37 -4.87 -15.34
C ASN A 146 -0.58 -5.94 -16.43
N LYS A 147 -1.43 -6.94 -16.17
CA LYS A 147 -1.78 -7.94 -17.19
C LYS A 147 -2.51 -7.31 -18.36
N ILE A 148 -3.49 -6.45 -18.09
CA ILE A 148 -4.25 -5.76 -19.14
C ILE A 148 -3.31 -4.89 -19.97
N ASP A 149 -2.44 -4.11 -19.34
CA ASP A 149 -1.46 -3.27 -20.04
C ASP A 149 -0.57 -4.09 -20.98
N VAL A 150 -0.04 -5.23 -20.50
CA VAL A 150 0.81 -6.11 -21.31
C VAL A 150 0.02 -6.74 -22.46
N LEU A 151 -1.18 -7.23 -22.22
CA LEU A 151 -2.01 -7.87 -23.25
C LEU A 151 -2.41 -6.88 -24.34
N LEU A 152 -2.85 -5.66 -23.97
CA LEU A 152 -3.20 -4.62 -24.92
C LEU A 152 -1.99 -4.17 -25.76
N LEU A 153 -0.83 -4.00 -25.13
CA LEU A 153 0.39 -3.67 -25.86
C LEU A 153 0.81 -4.80 -26.80
N THR A 154 0.64 -6.06 -26.38
CA THR A 154 0.97 -7.22 -27.22
C THR A 154 0.09 -7.26 -28.46
N ASP A 155 -1.22 -7.10 -28.32
CA ASP A 155 -2.18 -7.08 -29.43
C ASP A 155 -1.86 -5.96 -30.44
N VAL A 156 -1.61 -4.75 -29.95
CA VAL A 156 -1.19 -3.62 -30.79
C VAL A 156 0.13 -3.90 -31.51
N MET A 157 1.11 -4.50 -30.83
CA MET A 157 2.43 -4.81 -31.41
C MET A 157 2.36 -5.94 -32.44
N GLU A 158 1.55 -6.97 -32.21
CA GLU A 158 1.31 -8.05 -33.17
C GLU A 158 0.71 -7.49 -34.46
N ASN A 159 -0.36 -6.68 -34.35
CA ASN A 159 -0.95 -6.03 -35.50
C ASN A 159 0.05 -5.09 -36.21
N TYR A 160 0.85 -4.33 -35.45
CA TYR A 160 1.88 -3.46 -36.03
C TYR A 160 2.93 -4.25 -36.84
N ARG A 161 3.39 -5.40 -36.33
CA ARG A 161 4.31 -6.30 -37.06
C ARG A 161 3.66 -6.86 -38.31
N ASP A 162 2.44 -7.35 -38.21
CA ASP A 162 1.72 -7.96 -39.33
C ASP A 162 1.48 -6.97 -40.47
N VAL A 163 1.05 -5.75 -40.15
CA VAL A 163 0.88 -4.67 -41.16
C VAL A 163 2.23 -4.31 -41.77
N SER A 164 3.27 -4.17 -40.95
CA SER A 164 4.59 -3.75 -41.39
C SER A 164 5.26 -4.76 -42.32
N ILE A 165 5.22 -6.05 -41.97
CA ILE A 165 5.75 -7.12 -42.79
C ILE A 165 4.94 -7.26 -44.07
N ARG A 166 3.61 -7.13 -44.02
CA ARG A 166 2.78 -7.22 -45.23
C ARG A 166 3.09 -6.12 -46.25
N HIS A 167 3.16 -4.86 -45.81
CA HIS A 167 3.31 -3.69 -46.69
C HIS A 167 4.75 -3.33 -47.03
N PHE A 168 5.65 -3.35 -46.04
CA PHE A 168 7.03 -2.90 -46.20
C PHE A 168 8.02 -4.06 -46.25
N LYS A 169 7.56 -5.28 -45.96
CA LYS A 169 8.40 -6.51 -45.92
C LYS A 169 9.55 -6.38 -44.91
N LEU A 170 9.42 -5.48 -43.94
CA LEU A 170 10.35 -5.21 -42.84
C LEU A 170 9.62 -5.54 -41.53
N ASP A 171 10.33 -6.15 -40.59
CA ASP A 171 9.79 -6.43 -39.25
C ASP A 171 10.19 -5.29 -38.29
N PRO A 172 9.24 -4.54 -37.73
CA PRO A 172 9.54 -3.40 -36.88
C PRO A 172 10.25 -3.77 -35.57
N VAL A 173 10.22 -5.03 -35.12
CA VAL A 173 10.94 -5.43 -33.89
C VAL A 173 12.46 -5.50 -34.05
N HIS A 174 12.96 -5.41 -35.29
CA HIS A 174 14.39 -5.30 -35.56
C HIS A 174 14.92 -3.87 -35.50
N TYR A 175 14.07 -2.90 -35.11
CA TYR A 175 14.41 -1.49 -35.05
C TYR A 175 14.25 -0.99 -33.62
N TYR A 176 15.24 -0.24 -33.15
CA TYR A 176 15.19 0.40 -31.83
C TYR A 176 14.12 1.50 -31.75
N THR A 177 13.82 2.15 -32.88
CA THR A 177 12.88 3.28 -32.93
C THR A 177 11.99 3.24 -34.17
N THR A 178 10.75 3.75 -34.03
CA THR A 178 9.79 3.87 -35.13
C THR A 178 10.29 4.77 -36.28
N PRO A 179 11.00 5.89 -36.03
CA PRO A 179 11.61 6.67 -37.11
C PRO A 179 12.63 5.89 -37.94
N GLY A 180 13.52 5.11 -37.31
CA GLY A 180 14.49 4.27 -38.04
C GLY A 180 13.82 3.21 -38.91
N PHE A 181 12.75 2.60 -38.39
CA PHE A 181 11.88 1.72 -39.17
C PHE A 181 11.23 2.45 -40.37
N ALA A 182 10.63 3.62 -40.13
CA ALA A 182 9.94 4.39 -41.16
C ALA A 182 10.89 4.85 -42.29
N TRP A 183 12.12 5.21 -41.94
CA TRP A 183 13.16 5.57 -42.90
C TRP A 183 13.50 4.39 -43.81
N ASN A 184 13.81 3.22 -43.25
CA ASN A 184 14.11 2.03 -44.06
C ASN A 184 12.91 1.54 -44.88
N ALA A 185 11.70 1.69 -44.34
CA ALA A 185 10.47 1.44 -45.09
C ALA A 185 10.33 2.39 -46.29
N MET A 186 10.68 3.67 -46.13
CA MET A 186 10.70 4.66 -47.20
C MET A 186 11.74 4.33 -48.27
N LEU A 187 13.01 4.10 -47.87
CA LEU A 187 14.09 3.75 -48.80
C LEU A 187 13.75 2.52 -49.64
N ARG A 188 13.20 1.49 -49.01
CA ARG A 188 12.78 0.28 -49.72
C ARG A 188 11.63 0.53 -50.69
N LYS A 189 10.69 1.40 -50.32
CA LYS A 189 9.53 1.72 -51.15
C LYS A 189 9.90 2.61 -52.34
N THR A 190 10.88 3.50 -52.18
CA THR A 190 11.39 4.37 -53.26
C THR A 190 12.41 3.67 -54.14
N GLY A 191 13.10 2.64 -53.63
CA GLY A 191 14.13 1.92 -54.35
C GLY A 191 15.39 2.76 -54.62
N VAL A 192 15.61 3.80 -53.82
CA VAL A 192 16.75 4.71 -53.98
C VAL A 192 18.06 3.99 -53.66
N GLU A 193 19.10 4.18 -54.48
CA GLU A 193 20.45 3.72 -54.18
C GLU A 193 21.13 4.71 -53.23
N LEU A 194 21.66 4.21 -52.11
CA LEU A 194 22.33 5.04 -51.12
C LEU A 194 23.76 5.35 -51.57
N GLU A 195 24.09 6.63 -51.65
CA GLU A 195 25.46 7.10 -51.81
C GLU A 195 26.22 7.04 -50.46
N LEU A 196 27.56 7.07 -50.54
CA LEU A 196 28.40 7.10 -49.34
C LEU A 196 28.06 8.35 -48.50
N ILE A 197 27.63 8.14 -47.25
CA ILE A 197 27.31 9.21 -46.31
C ILE A 197 28.57 10.01 -46.00
N ARG A 198 28.53 11.32 -46.27
CA ARG A 198 29.61 12.27 -45.97
C ARG A 198 29.28 13.25 -44.84
N ASP A 199 28.03 13.21 -44.36
CA ASP A 199 27.49 14.10 -43.34
C ASP A 199 27.36 13.35 -42.00
N ILE A 200 27.92 13.94 -40.95
CA ILE A 200 27.93 13.38 -39.59
C ILE A 200 26.51 13.33 -38.99
N ASP A 201 25.65 14.30 -39.30
CA ASP A 201 24.29 14.37 -38.76
C ASP A 201 23.42 13.27 -39.39
N LEU A 202 23.67 12.96 -40.67
CA LEU A 202 23.00 11.87 -41.36
C LEU A 202 23.46 10.50 -40.82
N TYR A 203 24.72 10.36 -40.42
CA TYR A 203 25.24 9.14 -39.77
C TYR A 203 24.54 8.87 -38.42
N LEU A 204 24.36 9.92 -37.61
CA LEU A 204 23.71 9.83 -36.28
C LEU A 204 22.22 9.46 -36.34
N MET A 205 21.59 9.46 -37.52
CA MET A 205 20.23 8.95 -37.70
C MET A 205 20.15 7.42 -37.85
N PHE A 206 21.29 6.75 -38.07
CA PHE A 206 21.36 5.30 -38.28
C PHE A 206 21.86 4.51 -37.06
N GLU A 207 22.61 5.13 -36.14
CA GLU A 207 22.96 4.58 -34.82
C GLU A 207 21.83 4.79 -33.80
#